data_AF-A0A395RQ05-F1
#
_entry.id   AF-A0A395RQ05-F1
#
_cell.length_a   1.000
_cell.length_b   1.000
_cell.length_c   1.000
_cell.angle_alpha   90.00
_cell.angle_beta   90.00
_cell.angle_gamma   90.00
#
_symmetry.space_group_name_H-M   'P 1'
#
loop_
_entity.id
_entity.type
_entity.pdbx_description
1 polymer ?
#
loop_
_entity_poly.entity_id
_entity_poly.type
_entity_poly.pdbx_seq_one_letter_code
_entity_poly.pdbx_strand_id
1 'polypeptide(L)'
;MHIQSIPMWEGSSNNYAYLVVDDKSKDAVIIDPANPPEVAPILKDAIQAGKINLTAILAELGTPKLDIIGGKDCEGVTKTPGHGCGRFFEGNAKEMHEALNERLAALPNDTVVYPGHEYTKANVKFAASVSQREAVQNLHAFAENNKITTGKFTIGDEKEHNVFMRVEDPEIQKQTGETEPVAVMAKLREMKNNFK
;
A
#
# COMPACT_ATOMS: atom_id res chain seq x y z
N MET A 1 10.34 -14.02 -9.99
CA MET A 1 9.95 -12.60 -9.98
C MET A 1 10.67 -11.93 -8.82
N HIS A 2 11.21 -10.75 -9.07
CA HIS A 2 11.92 -9.93 -8.10
C HIS A 2 11.25 -8.55 -8.00
N ILE A 3 11.11 -8.02 -6.79
CA ILE A 3 10.54 -6.69 -6.54
C ILE A 3 11.59 -5.84 -5.83
N GLN A 4 11.90 -4.68 -6.41
CA GLN A 4 12.76 -3.66 -5.81
C GLN A 4 11.90 -2.45 -5.42
N SER A 5 11.92 -2.12 -4.12
CA SER A 5 11.38 -0.86 -3.62
C SER A 5 12.34 0.28 -3.92
N ILE A 6 11.81 1.39 -4.44
CA ILE A 6 12.54 2.61 -4.73
C ILE A 6 11.93 3.71 -3.86
N PRO A 7 12.59 4.12 -2.76
CA PRO A 7 12.11 5.24 -1.95
C PRO A 7 12.13 6.52 -2.78
N MET A 8 11.13 7.38 -2.54
CA MET A 8 11.00 8.67 -3.21
C MET A 8 10.80 9.79 -2.19
N TRP A 9 11.33 10.97 -2.52
CA TRP A 9 11.30 12.17 -1.69
C TRP A 9 11.92 11.93 -0.30
N GLU A 10 13.03 11.21 -0.25
CA GLU A 10 13.71 10.92 1.02
C GLU A 10 14.05 12.22 1.76
N GLY A 11 13.53 12.35 2.99
CA GLY A 11 13.71 13.53 3.85
C GLY A 11 12.59 14.57 3.76
N SER A 12 11.69 14.51 2.78
CA SER A 12 10.54 15.42 2.66
C SER A 12 9.17 14.71 2.56
N SER A 13 9.15 13.47 2.07
CA SER A 13 8.01 12.55 2.11
C SER A 13 8.51 11.12 2.37
N ASN A 14 7.65 10.14 2.12
CA ASN A 14 7.89 8.74 2.46
C ASN A 14 7.24 7.76 1.47
N ASN A 15 7.22 8.11 0.18
CA ASN A 15 6.60 7.29 -0.86
C ASN A 15 7.55 6.20 -1.38
N TYR A 16 6.97 5.15 -1.97
CA TYR A 16 7.70 4.10 -2.67
C TYR A 16 7.17 3.90 -4.08
N ALA A 17 8.09 3.76 -5.03
CA ALA A 17 7.83 3.09 -6.29
C ALA A 17 8.30 1.63 -6.23
N TYR A 18 7.73 0.75 -7.05
CA TYR A 18 8.11 -0.67 -7.07
C TYR A 18 8.47 -1.14 -8.46
N LEU A 19 9.73 -1.51 -8.66
CA LEU A 19 10.19 -2.16 -9.88
C LEU A 19 9.99 -3.68 -9.74
N VAL A 20 8.99 -4.20 -10.46
CA VAL A 20 8.66 -5.63 -10.51
C VAL A 20 9.30 -6.22 -11.76
N VAL A 21 10.10 -7.27 -11.60
CA VAL A 21 10.89 -7.88 -12.68
C VAL A 21 10.61 -9.37 -12.75
N ASP A 22 10.33 -9.89 -13.95
CA ASP A 22 10.40 -11.32 -14.21
C ASP A 22 11.86 -11.76 -14.37
N ASP A 23 12.29 -12.74 -13.57
CA ASP A 23 13.71 -13.14 -13.54
C ASP A 23 14.17 -13.80 -14.84
N LYS A 24 13.24 -14.41 -15.59
CA LYS A 24 13.56 -15.22 -16.78
C LYS A 24 13.57 -14.37 -18.03
N SER A 25 12.51 -13.61 -18.31
CA SER A 25 12.42 -12.74 -19.49
C SER A 25 13.11 -11.40 -19.30
N LYS A 26 13.35 -11.01 -18.04
CA LYS A 26 13.77 -9.66 -17.64
C LYS A 26 12.70 -8.59 -17.88
N ASP A 27 11.50 -8.96 -18.31
CA ASP A 27 10.40 -8.01 -18.45
C ASP A 27 10.10 -7.38 -17.10
N ALA A 28 9.95 -6.07 -17.11
CA ALA A 28 9.78 -5.29 -15.91
C ALA A 28 8.63 -4.30 -16.03
N VAL A 29 8.00 -4.04 -14.89
CA VAL A 29 6.98 -3.01 -14.71
C VAL A 29 7.39 -2.14 -13.53
N ILE A 30 7.29 -0.82 -13.69
CA ILE A 30 7.47 0.13 -12.58
C ILE A 30 6.10 0.61 -12.09
N ILE A 31 5.86 0.45 -10.80
CA ILE A 31 4.63 0.87 -10.12
C ILE A 31 4.88 2.17 -9.36
N ASP A 32 3.97 3.11 -9.53
CA ASP A 32 3.90 4.43 -8.90
C ASP A 32 5.21 5.23 -8.89
N PRO A 33 5.89 5.45 -10.04
CA PRO A 33 7.08 6.27 -10.13
C PRO A 33 6.77 7.78 -10.04
N ALA A 34 6.19 8.21 -8.92
CA ALA A 34 5.65 9.55 -8.74
C ALA A 34 6.73 10.66 -8.71
N ASN A 35 8.02 10.31 -8.58
CA ASN A 35 9.16 11.23 -8.67
C ASN A 35 10.17 10.82 -9.77
N PRO A 36 9.95 11.17 -11.05
CA PRO A 36 10.81 10.74 -12.15
C PRO A 36 12.30 11.10 -12.00
N PRO A 37 12.72 12.27 -11.47
CA PRO A 37 14.13 12.57 -11.21
C PRO A 37 14.87 11.54 -10.35
N GLU A 38 14.20 10.91 -9.39
CA GLU A 38 14.81 9.89 -8.51
C GLU A 38 14.67 8.48 -9.07
N VAL A 39 13.56 8.18 -9.74
CA VAL A 39 13.29 6.83 -10.27
C VAL A 39 13.99 6.59 -11.61
N ALA A 40 14.00 7.58 -12.52
CA ALA A 40 14.48 7.40 -13.88
C ALA A 40 15.98 7.02 -13.99
N PRO A 41 16.91 7.54 -13.16
CA PRO A 41 18.30 7.08 -13.17
C PRO A 41 18.43 5.59 -12.88
N ILE A 42 17.70 5.09 -11.86
CA ILE A 42 17.71 3.66 -11.48
C ILE A 42 17.24 2.79 -12.64
N LEU A 43 16.15 3.19 -13.31
CA LEU A 43 15.63 2.46 -14.47
C LEU A 43 16.60 2.51 -15.66
N LYS A 44 17.19 3.68 -15.95
CA LYS A 44 18.15 3.85 -17.04
C LYS A 44 19.38 2.96 -16.84
N ASP A 45 19.94 2.94 -15.63
CA ASP A 45 21.09 2.12 -15.31
C ASP A 45 20.76 0.62 -15.44
N ALA A 46 19.59 0.21 -14.97
CA ALA A 46 19.14 -1.19 -15.08
C ALA A 46 18.91 -1.62 -16.54
N ILE A 47 18.34 -0.74 -17.39
CA ILE A 47 18.15 -0.99 -18.82
C ILE A 47 19.49 -1.06 -19.55
N GLN A 48 20.38 -0.09 -19.32
CA GLN A 48 21.70 -0.04 -19.97
C GLN A 48 22.57 -1.24 -19.57
N ALA A 49 22.45 -1.71 -18.33
CA ALA A 49 23.13 -2.92 -17.85
C ALA A 49 22.48 -4.22 -18.34
N GLY A 50 21.41 -4.17 -19.14
CA GLY A 50 20.68 -5.35 -19.62
C GLY A 50 20.00 -6.17 -18.51
N LYS A 51 19.76 -5.55 -17.35
CA LYS A 51 19.14 -6.23 -16.20
C LYS A 51 17.63 -6.32 -16.31
N ILE A 52 17.01 -5.39 -17.03
CA ILE A 52 15.56 -5.32 -17.23
C ILE A 52 15.21 -4.92 -18.67
N ASN A 53 14.03 -5.35 -19.11
CA ASN A 53 13.29 -4.87 -20.27
C ASN A 53 12.05 -4.15 -19.73
N LEU A 54 12.07 -2.82 -19.60
CA LEU A 54 10.93 -2.09 -19.06
C LEU A 54 9.76 -2.12 -20.07
N THR A 55 8.66 -2.76 -19.69
CA THR A 55 7.50 -3.01 -20.56
C THR A 55 6.32 -2.10 -20.26
N ALA A 56 6.16 -1.67 -19.00
CA ALA A 56 5.03 -0.84 -18.59
C ALA A 56 5.34 0.05 -17.38
N ILE A 57 4.58 1.14 -17.26
CA ILE A 57 4.47 1.97 -16.05
C ILE A 57 3.04 1.86 -15.53
N LEU A 58 2.87 1.51 -14.26
CA LEU A 58 1.59 1.50 -13.57
C LEU A 58 1.57 2.66 -12.58
N ALA A 59 0.96 3.78 -12.94
CA ALA A 59 0.90 4.98 -12.09
C ALA A 59 -0.52 5.57 -12.09
N GLU A 60 -0.88 6.31 -11.05
CA GLU A 60 -1.93 7.33 -11.17
C GLU A 60 -1.36 8.55 -11.93
N LEU A 61 -1.42 8.42 -13.26
CA LEU A 61 -1.47 9.43 -14.33
C LEU A 61 -0.24 10.20 -14.84
N GLY A 62 -0.21 10.32 -16.18
CA GLY A 62 0.40 11.43 -16.92
C GLY A 62 1.83 11.26 -17.43
N THR A 63 2.11 10.31 -18.33
CA THR A 63 3.35 10.27 -19.12
C THR A 63 3.09 10.16 -20.64
N PRO A 64 3.55 11.12 -21.48
CA PRO A 64 3.10 11.22 -22.87
C PRO A 64 3.73 10.22 -23.88
N LYS A 65 4.39 9.14 -23.44
CA LYS A 65 5.09 8.21 -24.34
C LYS A 65 4.99 6.71 -24.02
N LEU A 66 4.21 6.31 -23.03
CA LEU A 66 3.99 4.91 -22.69
C LEU A 66 2.50 4.64 -22.55
N ASP A 67 2.09 3.39 -22.77
CA ASP A 67 0.71 3.03 -22.55
C ASP A 67 0.36 3.14 -21.07
N ILE A 68 -0.52 4.07 -20.72
CA ILE A 68 -0.99 4.31 -19.36
C ILE A 68 -2.25 3.50 -19.19
N ILE A 69 -2.13 2.42 -18.41
CA ILE A 69 -3.23 1.53 -18.10
C ILE A 69 -3.91 1.99 -16.81
N GLY A 70 -5.15 2.48 -16.89
CA GLY A 70 -5.85 3.05 -15.73
C GLY A 70 -7.37 3.14 -15.91
N GLY A 71 -8.05 3.76 -14.94
CA GLY A 71 -9.50 3.98 -14.99
C GLY A 71 -9.91 4.89 -16.14
N LYS A 72 -11.11 4.66 -16.72
CA LYS A 72 -11.60 5.41 -17.90
C LYS A 72 -11.61 6.94 -17.71
N ASP A 73 -11.72 7.40 -16.46
CA ASP A 73 -11.86 8.82 -16.12
C ASP A 73 -10.55 9.43 -15.62
N CYS A 74 -9.43 8.72 -15.71
CA CYS A 74 -8.14 9.20 -15.26
C CYS A 74 -7.44 9.97 -16.42
N GLU A 75 -7.00 11.20 -16.14
CA GLU A 75 -6.33 12.09 -17.11
C GLU A 75 -4.99 11.53 -17.61
N GLY A 76 -4.93 11.17 -18.89
CA GLY A 76 -3.72 10.61 -19.51
C GLY A 76 -3.72 9.10 -19.66
N VAL A 77 -4.80 8.39 -19.31
CA VAL A 77 -4.96 6.96 -19.63
C VAL A 77 -5.00 6.74 -21.14
N THR A 78 -4.18 5.81 -21.63
CA THR A 78 -4.19 5.38 -23.04
C THR A 78 -4.88 4.02 -23.24
N LYS A 79 -5.03 3.23 -22.17
CA LYS A 79 -5.67 1.90 -22.22
C LYS A 79 -6.44 1.61 -20.93
N THR A 80 -7.72 1.28 -21.05
CA THR A 80 -8.57 0.92 -19.90
C THR A 80 -8.76 -0.60 -19.86
N PRO A 81 -8.38 -1.31 -18.78
CA PRO A 81 -8.75 -2.72 -18.60
C PRO A 81 -10.28 -2.86 -18.57
N GLY A 82 -10.82 -3.96 -19.13
CA GLY A 82 -12.28 -4.18 -19.22
C GLY A 82 -13.02 -4.34 -17.88
N HIS A 83 -12.34 -4.10 -16.76
CA HIS A 83 -12.88 -4.14 -15.41
C HIS A 83 -12.76 -2.71 -14.87
N GLY A 84 -13.82 -1.92 -15.06
CA GLY A 84 -13.81 -0.50 -14.70
C GLY A 84 -13.55 -0.28 -13.22
N CYS A 85 -12.50 0.45 -12.88
CA CYS A 85 -12.30 1.02 -11.55
C CYS A 85 -11.45 2.30 -11.63
N GLY A 86 -11.83 3.31 -10.84
CA GLY A 86 -11.18 4.62 -10.68
C GLY A 86 -12.28 5.67 -10.47
N ARG A 87 -12.36 6.43 -9.36
CA ARG A 87 -11.34 6.98 -8.43
C ARG A 87 -11.82 6.86 -6.98
N PHE A 88 -10.94 7.06 -5.97
CA PHE A 88 -11.33 7.73 -4.71
C PHE A 88 -10.14 8.38 -3.97
N PHE A 89 -10.06 9.71 -4.02
CA PHE A 89 -9.42 10.55 -2.99
C PHE A 89 -10.44 10.95 -1.88
N GLU A 90 -11.71 10.58 -2.04
CA GLU A 90 -12.86 10.93 -1.18
C GLU A 90 -13.60 9.66 -0.69
N GLY A 91 -12.94 8.85 0.12
CA GLY A 91 -13.52 7.61 0.63
C GLY A 91 -14.22 7.77 1.98
N ASN A 92 -15.33 7.08 2.20
CA ASN A 92 -16.00 6.98 3.50
C ASN A 92 -15.71 5.64 4.21
N ALA A 93 -16.15 5.50 5.47
CA ALA A 93 -15.87 4.30 6.28
C ALA A 93 -16.40 3.00 5.66
N LYS A 94 -17.52 3.05 4.93
CA LYS A 94 -18.08 1.88 4.23
C LYS A 94 -17.15 1.43 3.11
N GLU A 95 -16.68 2.36 2.30
CA GLU A 95 -15.76 2.05 1.19
C GLU A 95 -14.42 1.52 1.70
N MET A 96 -13.88 2.08 2.80
CA MET A 96 -12.67 1.57 3.43
C MET A 96 -12.89 0.15 4.00
N HIS A 97 -14.06 -0.11 4.60
CA HIS A 97 -14.40 -1.43 5.08
C HIS A 97 -14.49 -2.45 3.94
N GLU A 98 -15.21 -2.12 2.87
CA GLU A 98 -15.30 -2.95 1.66
C GLU A 98 -13.90 -3.21 1.07
N ALA A 99 -13.08 -2.18 0.91
CA ALA A 99 -11.74 -2.32 0.35
C ALA A 99 -10.85 -3.24 1.21
N LEU A 100 -10.74 -2.97 2.51
CA LEU A 100 -9.83 -3.70 3.39
C LEU A 100 -10.36 -5.09 3.75
N ASN A 101 -11.62 -5.18 4.18
CA ASN A 101 -12.16 -6.37 4.84
C ASN A 101 -12.95 -7.29 3.89
N GLU A 102 -13.46 -6.80 2.75
CA GLU A 102 -14.13 -7.67 1.77
C GLU A 102 -13.22 -8.00 0.58
N ARG A 103 -12.43 -7.03 0.10
CA ARG A 103 -11.59 -7.23 -1.09
C ARG A 103 -10.19 -7.71 -0.73
N LEU A 104 -9.41 -6.92 0.01
CA LEU A 104 -8.03 -7.28 0.33
C LEU A 104 -7.93 -8.46 1.29
N ALA A 105 -8.78 -8.52 2.32
CA ALA A 105 -8.82 -9.65 3.24
C ALA A 105 -9.23 -10.98 2.57
N ALA A 106 -9.88 -10.96 1.40
CA ALA A 106 -10.23 -12.17 0.65
C ALA A 106 -9.03 -12.77 -0.11
N LEU A 107 -7.92 -12.04 -0.22
CA LEU A 107 -6.70 -12.56 -0.84
C LEU A 107 -6.06 -13.68 0.02
N PRO A 108 -5.25 -14.57 -0.59
CA PRO A 108 -4.48 -15.56 0.14
C PRO A 108 -3.62 -14.92 1.24
N ASN A 109 -3.56 -15.56 2.41
CA ASN A 109 -2.84 -15.00 3.56
C ASN A 109 -1.35 -14.79 3.30
N ASP A 110 -0.74 -15.55 2.40
CA ASP A 110 0.67 -15.42 2.00
C ASP A 110 0.92 -14.31 0.97
N THR A 111 -0.11 -13.57 0.56
CA THR A 111 0.03 -12.42 -0.34
C THR A 111 0.83 -11.30 0.33
N VAL A 112 2.00 -10.97 -0.21
CA VAL A 112 2.88 -9.91 0.31
C VAL A 112 2.33 -8.52 -0.03
N VAL A 113 2.35 -7.61 0.94
CA VAL A 113 1.81 -6.26 0.83
C VAL A 113 2.93 -5.23 0.60
N TYR A 114 2.76 -4.41 -0.44
CA TYR A 114 3.67 -3.33 -0.81
C TYR A 114 2.92 -1.98 -0.77
N PRO A 115 2.88 -1.29 0.39
CA PRO A 115 2.12 -0.03 0.54
C PRO A 115 2.79 1.14 -0.17
N GLY A 116 2.02 2.12 -0.68
CA GLY A 116 2.59 3.30 -1.35
C GLY A 116 3.44 4.22 -0.46
N HIS A 117 3.30 4.10 0.87
CA HIS A 117 3.96 4.98 1.84
C HIS A 117 4.56 4.22 3.03
N GLU A 118 5.66 4.74 3.57
CA GLU A 118 6.31 4.28 4.80
C GLU A 118 5.60 4.84 6.05
N TYR A 119 4.33 4.45 6.27
CA TYR A 119 3.55 4.88 7.44
C TYR A 119 3.53 3.85 8.57
N THR A 120 4.18 2.70 8.43
CA THR A 120 4.12 1.59 9.39
C THR A 120 4.44 2.02 10.81
N LYS A 121 5.51 2.82 11.01
CA LYS A 121 5.90 3.32 12.35
C LYS A 121 4.83 4.20 12.99
N ALA A 122 4.19 5.10 12.24
CA ALA A 122 3.12 5.94 12.77
C ALA A 122 1.82 5.13 12.99
N ASN A 123 1.51 4.22 12.06
CA ASN A 123 0.32 3.38 12.13
C ASN A 123 0.37 2.42 13.32
N VAL A 124 1.53 1.82 13.59
CA VAL A 124 1.64 0.85 14.69
C VAL A 124 1.65 1.54 16.06
N LYS A 125 2.14 2.77 16.19
CA LYS A 125 1.98 3.56 17.43
C LYS A 125 0.51 3.76 17.77
N PHE A 126 -0.31 4.10 16.77
CA PHE A 126 -1.76 4.15 16.95
C PHE A 126 -2.35 2.77 17.27
N ALA A 127 -1.99 1.73 16.51
CA ALA A 127 -2.50 0.38 16.73
C ALA A 127 -2.20 -0.13 18.14
N ALA A 128 -1.00 0.12 18.66
CA ALA A 128 -0.59 -0.24 20.02
C ALA A 128 -1.34 0.55 21.10
N SER A 129 -1.88 1.74 20.78
CA SER A 129 -2.75 2.49 21.70
C SER A 129 -4.15 1.88 21.85
N VAL A 130 -4.60 1.10 20.85
CA VAL A 130 -5.96 0.52 20.83
C VAL A 130 -5.97 -1.01 20.97
N SER A 131 -4.86 -1.71 20.76
CA SER A 131 -4.79 -3.18 20.85
C SER A 131 -3.53 -3.63 21.58
N GLN A 132 -3.68 -4.60 22.47
CA GLN A 132 -2.61 -5.23 23.23
C GLN A 132 -2.19 -6.58 22.62
N ARG A 133 -2.68 -6.91 21.41
CA ARG A 133 -2.35 -8.17 20.73
C ARG A 133 -0.85 -8.26 20.44
N GLU A 134 -0.29 -9.45 20.64
CA GLU A 134 1.15 -9.72 20.43
C GLU A 134 1.63 -9.32 19.03
N ALA A 135 0.84 -9.60 17.98
CA ALA A 135 1.15 -9.21 16.61
C ALA A 135 1.37 -7.69 16.43
N VAL A 136 0.61 -6.85 17.15
CA VAL A 136 0.77 -5.39 17.15
C VAL A 136 2.07 -4.97 17.82
N GLN A 137 2.41 -5.62 18.94
CA GLN A 137 3.67 -5.35 19.66
C GLN A 137 4.89 -5.80 18.84
N ASN A 138 4.79 -6.94 18.16
CA ASN A 138 5.82 -7.43 17.25
C ASN A 138 6.03 -6.49 16.07
N LEU A 139 4.95 -5.98 15.46
CA LEU A 139 5.04 -4.95 14.43
C LEU A 139 5.68 -3.66 14.97
N HIS A 140 5.38 -3.28 16.21
CA HIS A 140 5.93 -2.06 16.80
C HIS A 140 7.44 -2.19 17.00
N ALA A 141 7.89 -3.29 17.58
CA ALA A 141 9.31 -3.60 17.73
C ALA A 141 10.01 -3.68 16.37
N PHE A 142 9.38 -4.30 15.37
CA PHE A 142 9.92 -4.34 14.01
C PHE A 142 10.11 -2.93 13.42
N ALA A 143 9.09 -2.07 13.52
CA ALA A 143 9.12 -0.72 12.96
C ALA A 143 10.11 0.22 13.67
N GLU A 144 10.42 -0.01 14.95
CA GLU A 144 11.46 0.75 15.66
C GLU A 144 12.88 0.36 15.20
N ASN A 145 13.08 -0.90 14.81
CA ASN A 145 14.39 -1.43 14.43
C ASN A 145 14.67 -1.41 12.92
N ASN A 146 13.70 -1.02 12.09
CA ASN A 146 13.82 -1.03 10.63
C ASN A 146 13.44 0.33 10.03
N LYS A 147 14.30 0.85 9.15
CA LYS A 147 14.00 2.07 8.39
C LYS A 147 13.05 1.84 7.21
N ILE A 148 13.11 0.65 6.62
CA ILE A 148 12.31 0.23 5.45
C ILE A 148 11.46 -0.94 5.89
N THR A 149 10.14 -0.79 5.83
CA THR A 149 9.19 -1.82 6.28
C THR A 149 8.29 -2.35 5.17
N THR A 150 8.27 -1.71 4.00
CA THR A 150 7.51 -2.17 2.84
C THR A 150 7.94 -3.57 2.37
N GLY A 151 6.97 -4.39 1.93
CA GLY A 151 7.22 -5.72 1.38
C GLY A 151 7.67 -6.76 2.42
N LYS A 152 7.42 -6.50 3.71
CA LYS A 152 7.82 -7.39 4.82
C LYS A 152 6.67 -8.15 5.45
N PHE A 153 5.44 -7.74 5.16
CA PHE A 153 4.22 -8.29 5.74
C PHE A 153 3.29 -8.81 4.66
N THR A 154 2.45 -9.75 5.07
CA THR A 154 1.45 -10.39 4.22
C THR A 154 0.04 -9.98 4.60
N ILE A 155 -0.95 -10.31 3.78
CA ILE A 155 -2.37 -10.15 4.13
C ILE A 155 -2.73 -10.91 5.41
N GLY A 156 -2.08 -12.06 5.66
CA GLY A 156 -2.22 -12.80 6.91
C GLY A 156 -1.73 -11.99 8.11
N ASP A 157 -0.56 -11.36 8.00
CA ASP A 157 -0.02 -10.50 9.06
C ASP A 157 -0.91 -9.27 9.29
N GLU A 158 -1.36 -8.62 8.22
CA GLU A 158 -2.24 -7.45 8.29
C GLU A 158 -3.54 -7.77 9.06
N LYS A 159 -4.16 -8.92 8.84
CA LYS A 159 -5.35 -9.35 9.60
C LYS A 159 -5.08 -9.47 11.11
N GLU A 160 -3.84 -9.71 11.52
CA GLU A 160 -3.46 -9.85 12.93
C GLU A 160 -3.11 -8.50 13.58
N HIS A 161 -2.35 -7.65 12.90
CA HIS A 161 -1.84 -6.40 13.51
C HIS A 161 -2.56 -5.13 13.04
N ASN A 162 -3.26 -5.15 11.92
CA ASN A 162 -3.96 -3.96 11.40
C ASN A 162 -5.35 -3.84 12.03
N VAL A 163 -5.50 -2.86 12.91
CA VAL A 163 -6.75 -2.61 13.63
C VAL A 163 -7.93 -2.25 12.71
N PHE A 164 -7.66 -1.74 11.50
CA PHE A 164 -8.69 -1.47 10.48
C PHE A 164 -9.14 -2.72 9.71
N MET A 165 -8.38 -3.82 9.78
CA MET A 165 -8.78 -5.14 9.26
C MET A 165 -9.43 -6.03 10.32
N ARG A 166 -9.65 -5.48 11.52
CA ARG A 166 -10.13 -6.18 12.72
C ARG A 166 -11.40 -5.53 13.27
N VAL A 167 -12.24 -4.97 12.41
CA VAL A 167 -13.45 -4.23 12.82
C VAL A 167 -14.52 -5.09 13.48
N GLU A 168 -14.45 -6.41 13.32
CA GLU A 168 -15.30 -7.39 14.01
C GLU A 168 -14.66 -7.96 15.28
N ASP A 169 -13.42 -7.60 15.59
CA ASP A 169 -12.72 -8.09 16.77
C ASP A 169 -13.32 -7.47 18.04
N PRO A 170 -13.73 -8.28 19.04
CA PRO A 170 -14.29 -7.78 20.30
C PRO A 170 -13.38 -6.80 21.04
N GLU A 171 -12.06 -6.95 20.94
CA GLU A 171 -11.09 -6.00 21.51
C GLU A 171 -11.27 -4.61 20.88
N ILE A 172 -11.38 -4.56 19.55
CA ILE A 172 -11.48 -3.32 18.78
C ILE A 172 -12.85 -2.67 18.99
N GLN A 173 -13.93 -3.46 18.94
CA GLN A 173 -15.29 -2.99 19.22
C GLN A 173 -15.41 -2.38 20.61
N LYS A 174 -14.78 -2.99 21.63
CA LYS A 174 -14.74 -2.44 22.99
C LYS A 174 -14.03 -1.09 23.06
N GLN A 175 -12.98 -0.89 22.28
CA GLN A 175 -12.19 0.34 22.27
C GLN A 175 -12.88 1.48 21.53
N THR A 176 -13.65 1.15 20.49
CA THR A 176 -14.45 2.14 19.76
C THR A 176 -15.79 2.43 20.44
N GLY A 177 -16.33 1.49 21.21
CA GLY A 177 -17.70 1.54 21.73
C GLY A 177 -18.76 1.22 20.68
N GLU A 178 -18.36 0.72 19.50
CA GLU A 178 -19.22 0.41 18.36
C GLU A 178 -19.16 -1.09 18.07
N THR A 179 -20.24 -1.66 17.52
CA THR A 179 -20.30 -3.09 17.14
C THR A 179 -20.49 -3.31 15.64
N GLU A 180 -21.07 -2.34 14.93
CA GLU A 180 -21.27 -2.42 13.49
C GLU A 180 -19.95 -2.15 12.75
N PRO A 181 -19.48 -3.03 11.84
CA PRO A 181 -18.15 -2.93 11.22
C PRO A 181 -17.83 -1.57 10.59
N VAL A 182 -18.80 -0.95 9.90
CA VAL A 182 -18.65 0.37 9.29
C VAL A 182 -18.56 1.48 10.35
N ALA A 183 -19.31 1.37 11.45
CA ALA A 183 -19.24 2.33 12.55
C ALA A 183 -17.90 2.20 13.31
N VAL A 184 -17.43 0.97 13.54
CA VAL A 184 -16.11 0.69 14.11
C VAL A 184 -15.01 1.28 13.24
N MET A 185 -15.08 1.08 11.91
CA MET A 185 -14.14 1.66 10.94
C MET A 185 -14.12 3.20 11.02
N ALA A 186 -15.30 3.83 11.02
CA ALA A 186 -15.42 5.29 11.14
C ALA A 186 -14.79 5.80 12.44
N LYS A 187 -15.07 5.12 13.55
CA LYS A 187 -14.59 5.51 14.87
C LYS A 187 -13.07 5.34 15.00
N LEU A 188 -12.51 4.23 14.54
CA LEU A 188 -11.06 4.04 14.48
C LEU A 188 -10.37 5.12 13.64
N ARG A 189 -10.98 5.50 12.51
CA ARG A 189 -10.43 6.54 11.64
C ARG A 189 -10.43 7.91 12.33
N GLU A 190 -11.50 8.25 13.04
CA GLU A 190 -11.60 9.45 13.88
C GLU A 190 -10.54 9.44 14.99
N MET A 191 -10.40 8.32 15.71
CA MET A 191 -9.40 8.16 16.77
C MET A 191 -7.98 8.37 16.21
N LYS A 192 -7.66 7.76 15.05
CA LYS A 192 -6.36 7.92 14.40
C LYS A 192 -6.10 9.33 13.90
N ASN A 193 -7.14 10.04 13.43
CA ASN A 193 -7.00 11.44 12.98
C ASN A 193 -6.65 12.38 14.14
N ASN A 194 -7.11 12.06 15.36
CA ASN A 194 -6.86 12.85 16.56
C ASN A 194 -5.67 12.34 17.38
N PHE A 195 -5.05 11.23 16.96
CA PHE A 195 -3.91 10.62 17.64
C PHE A 195 -2.63 11.42 17.36
N LYS A 196 -1.85 11.70 18.41
CA LYS A 196 -0.60 12.47 18.37
C LYS A 196 0.59 11.60 18.75
#